data_AF-A0A7G8IUH5-F1
#
_entry.id   AF-A0A7G8IUH5-F1
#
_cell.length_a   1.000
_cell.length_b   1.000
_cell.length_c   1.000
_cell.angle_alpha   90.00
_cell.angle_beta   90.00
_cell.angle_gamma   90.00
#
_symmetry.space_group_name_H-M   'P 1'
#
loop_
_entity.id
_entity.type
_entity.pdbx_description
1 polymer ?
#
loop_
_entity_poly.entity_id
_entity_poly.type
_entity_poly.pdbx_seq_one_letter_code
_entity_poly.pdbx_strand_id
1 'polypeptide(L)'
;MLSKGVGTVFGEVYQIPDEQWPELHAWEEYPNVYECAQHQLEDGRWVWIYRQADAEESAMPRRATGHNEGHSATGFGCQLKTKANHKNRQ
;
A
#
# COMPACT_ATOMS: atom_id res chain seq x y z
N MET A 1 17.03 -2.62 -1.26
CA MET A 1 15.66 -2.22 -0.88
C MET A 1 15.30 -0.93 -1.58
N LEU A 2 14.07 -0.78 -2.07
CA LEU A 2 13.69 0.37 -2.91
C LEU A 2 13.49 1.64 -2.07
N SER A 3 14.17 2.71 -2.46
CA SER A 3 14.00 4.05 -1.92
C SER A 3 13.69 5.04 -3.05
N LYS A 4 13.12 6.19 -2.70
CA LYS A 4 12.83 7.24 -3.70
C LYS A 4 14.12 7.77 -4.30
N GLY A 5 14.14 7.90 -5.63
CA GLY A 5 15.29 8.39 -6.38
C GLY A 5 14.98 8.43 -7.87
N VAL A 6 16.00 8.77 -8.67
CA VAL A 6 15.91 8.76 -10.14
C VAL A 6 16.80 7.64 -10.67
N GLY A 7 16.19 6.71 -11.40
CA GLY A 7 16.89 5.59 -12.00
C GLY A 7 15.91 4.51 -12.48
N THR A 8 16.41 3.57 -13.27
CA THR A 8 15.65 2.41 -13.73
C THR A 8 16.01 1.20 -12.88
N VAL A 9 14.99 0.49 -12.39
CA VAL A 9 15.15 -0.78 -11.68
C VAL A 9 14.63 -1.89 -12.59
N PHE A 10 15.50 -2.87 -12.88
CA PHE A 10 15.11 -4.09 -13.58
C PHE A 10 14.74 -5.15 -12.55
N GLY A 11 13.65 -5.88 -12.81
CA GLY A 11 13.16 -6.90 -11.91
C GLY A 11 12.09 -7.77 -12.55
N GLU A 12 11.49 -8.64 -11.76
CA GLU A 12 10.47 -9.59 -12.17
C GLU A 12 9.11 -9.19 -11.60
N VAL A 13 8.04 -9.56 -12.32
CA VAL A 13 6.66 -9.26 -11.92
C VAL A 13 5.94 -10.59 -11.69
N TYR A 14 5.40 -10.75 -10.49
CA TYR A 14 4.69 -11.94 -10.06
C TYR A 14 3.22 -11.65 -9.84
N GLN A 15 2.36 -12.60 -10.18
CA GLN A 15 0.95 -12.58 -9.79
C GLN A 15 0.82 -13.29 -8.45
N ILE A 16 0.36 -12.57 -7.44
CA ILE A 16 0.17 -13.08 -6.08
C ILE A 16 -1.32 -13.33 -5.86
N PRO A 17 -1.72 -14.56 -5.47
CA PRO A 17 -3.10 -14.83 -5.07
C PRO A 17 -3.54 -13.97 -3.87
N ASP A 18 -4.81 -13.57 -3.84
CA ASP A 18 -5.35 -12.66 -2.82
C ASP A 18 -5.12 -13.17 -1.38
N GLU A 19 -5.16 -14.49 -1.20
CA GLU A 19 -4.94 -15.16 0.09
C GLU A 19 -3.50 -15.09 0.62
N GLN A 20 -2.50 -14.84 -0.23
CA GLN A 20 -1.08 -14.80 0.17
C GLN A 20 -0.62 -13.39 0.58
N TRP A 21 -1.40 -12.35 0.26
CA TRP A 21 -1.04 -10.97 0.61
C TRP A 21 -0.83 -10.74 2.12
N PRO A 22 -1.66 -11.27 3.03
CA PRO A 22 -1.45 -11.08 4.46
C PRO A 22 -0.12 -11.64 4.96
N GLU A 23 0.29 -12.80 4.44
CA GLU A 23 1.58 -13.42 4.78
C GLU A 23 2.74 -12.60 4.23
N LEU A 24 2.63 -12.14 2.98
CA LEU A 24 3.63 -11.27 2.36
C LEU A 24 3.78 -9.94 3.10
N HIS A 25 2.66 -9.31 3.51
CA HIS A 25 2.66 -8.09 4.31
C HIS A 25 3.35 -8.29 5.66
N ALA A 26 3.10 -9.42 6.31
CA ALA A 26 3.73 -9.75 7.59
C ALA A 26 5.24 -9.98 7.44
N TRP A 27 5.66 -10.65 6.36
CA TRP A 27 7.07 -10.88 6.07
C TRP A 27 7.85 -9.58 5.82
N GLU A 28 7.24 -8.64 5.10
CA GLU A 28 7.82 -7.31 4.82
C GLU A 28 7.68 -6.32 5.99
N GLU A 29 7.11 -6.75 7.12
CA GLU A 29 6.86 -5.88 8.28
C GLU A 29 6.06 -4.62 7.91
N TYR A 30 5.16 -4.72 6.93
CA TYR A 30 4.26 -3.65 6.52
C TYR A 30 3.21 -3.39 7.61
N PRO A 31 2.90 -2.12 7.95
CA PRO A 31 3.41 -0.86 7.36
C PRO A 31 4.59 -0.23 8.12
N ASN A 32 5.24 -0.96 9.03
CA ASN A 32 6.22 -0.39 9.96
C ASN A 32 7.57 -0.09 9.29
N VAL A 33 8.07 -1.02 8.47
CA VAL A 33 9.38 -0.91 7.79
C VAL A 33 9.21 -0.44 6.35
N TYR A 34 8.24 -1.04 5.64
CA TYR A 34 7.92 -0.72 4.25
C TYR A 34 6.49 -0.21 4.12
N GLU A 35 6.28 0.66 3.14
CA GLU A 35 4.97 1.00 2.62
C GLU A 35 4.74 0.26 1.28
N CYS A 36 3.48 -0.09 1.00
CA CYS A 36 3.06 -0.73 -0.24
C CYS A 36 2.39 0.32 -1.13
N ALA A 37 2.94 0.53 -2.33
CA ALA A 37 2.48 1.55 -3.27
C ALA A 37 2.24 0.97 -4.66
N GLN A 38 1.26 1.51 -5.38
CA GLN A 38 1.06 1.18 -6.78
C GLN A 38 2.04 1.94 -7.66
N HIS A 39 2.60 1.25 -8.65
CA HIS A 39 3.45 1.82 -9.68
C HIS A 39 3.05 1.32 -11.07
N GLN A 40 3.17 2.18 -12.07
CA GLN A 40 2.92 1.81 -13.46
C GLN A 40 4.24 1.48 -14.15
N LEU A 41 4.32 0.32 -14.78
CA LEU A 41 5.47 -0.10 -15.59
C LEU A 41 5.44 0.57 -16.97
N GLU A 42 6.57 0.51 -17.68
CA GLU A 42 6.70 1.04 -19.05
C GLU A 42 5.72 0.37 -20.04
N ASP A 43 5.36 -0.89 -19.80
CA ASP A 43 4.38 -1.63 -20.60
C ASP A 43 2.91 -1.30 -20.24
N GLY A 44 2.69 -0.39 -19.29
CA GLY A 44 1.39 0.11 -18.88
C GLY A 44 0.71 -0.68 -17.76
N ARG A 45 1.25 -1.83 -17.33
CA ARG A 45 0.71 -2.61 -16.21
C ARG A 45 0.89 -1.87 -14.88
N TRP A 46 -0.10 -2.02 -14.00
CA TRP A 46 -0.01 -1.57 -12.60
C TRP A 46 0.46 -2.71 -11.72
N VAL A 47 1.47 -2.45 -10.90
CA VAL A 47 2.02 -3.40 -9.93
C VAL A 47 2.09 -2.77 -8.55
N TRP A 48 2.13 -3.62 -7.52
CA TRP A 48 2.42 -3.20 -6.16
C TRP A 48 3.92 -3.35 -5.89
N ILE A 49 4.50 -2.33 -5.25
CA ILE A 49 5.90 -2.35 -4.80
C ILE A 49 5.97 -2.02 -3.32
N TYR A 50 6.87 -2.69 -2.61
CA TYR A 50 7.31 -2.25 -1.29
C TYR A 50 8.44 -1.24 -1.46
N ARG A 51 8.33 -0.12 -0.77
CA ARG A 51 9.40 0.88 -0.68
C ARG A 51 9.59 1.28 0.77
N GLN A 52 10.81 1.71 1.10
CA GLN A 52 11.12 2.18 2.44
C GLN A 52 10.16 3.30 2.84
N ALA A 53 9.49 3.15 3.98
CA ALA A 53 8.62 4.18 4.50
C ALA A 53 9.45 5.44 4.82
N ASP A 54 8.92 6.62 4.48
CA ASP A 54 9.56 7.87 4.89
C ASP A 54 9.50 7.96 6.43
N ALA A 55 10.66 8.18 7.07
CA ALA A 55 10.80 8.18 8.53
C ALA A 55 9.98 9.27 9.26
N GLU A 56 9.33 10.19 8.55
CA GLU A 56 8.54 11.27 9.16
C GLU A 56 7.13 10.86 9.61
N GLU A 57 6.53 9.78 9.10
CA GLU A 57 5.17 9.37 9.51
C GLU A 57 5.13 8.21 10.52
N SER A 58 6.16 7.36 10.58
CA SER A 58 6.21 6.21 11.51
C SER A 58 6.59 6.58 12.96
N ALA A 59 7.06 7.81 13.23
CA ALA A 59 7.56 8.21 14.55
C ALA A 59 6.56 8.96 15.45
N MET A 60 5.27 9.04 15.09
CA MET A 60 4.28 9.81 15.86
C MET A 60 3.11 8.93 16.35
N PRO A 61 3.06 8.51 17.63
CA PRO A 61 1.81 8.04 18.21
C PRO A 61 0.87 9.25 18.29
N ARG A 62 -0.20 9.26 17.49
CA ARG A 62 -1.31 10.20 17.69
C ARG A 62 -1.83 9.96 19.11
N ARG A 63 -1.50 10.87 20.04
CA ARG A 63 -2.15 10.98 21.36
C ARG A 63 -3.64 11.22 21.10
N ALA A 64 -4.42 10.15 21.06
CA ALA A 64 -5.85 10.19 21.16
C ALA A 64 -6.19 10.70 22.57
N THR A 65 -6.52 11.98 22.68
CA THR A 65 -7.11 12.54 23.88
C THR A 65 -8.62 12.44 23.72
N GLY A 66 -9.28 11.67 24.59
CA GLY A 66 -10.72 11.80 24.84
C GLY A 66 -11.60 10.62 24.40
N HIS A 67 -11.92 9.79 25.40
CA HIS A 67 -13.18 9.05 25.61
C HIS A 67 -14.25 9.10 24.50
N ASN A 68 -14.61 7.92 23.96
CA ASN A 68 -15.99 7.44 24.01
C ASN A 68 -16.07 5.93 23.78
N GLU A 69 -16.82 5.27 24.65
CA GLU A 69 -17.07 3.83 24.65
C GLU A 69 -18.02 3.44 23.51
N GLY A 70 -17.74 2.32 22.85
CA GLY A 70 -18.63 1.74 21.83
C GLY A 70 -17.92 0.82 20.83
N HIS A 71 -17.70 -0.44 21.22
CA HIS A 71 -17.43 -1.58 20.32
C HIS A 71 -18.38 -1.55 19.11
N SER A 72 -18.03 -1.85 17.86
CA SER A 72 -17.12 -2.88 17.36
C SER A 72 -16.71 -2.50 15.92
N ALA A 73 -15.44 -2.18 15.70
CA ALA A 73 -14.89 -1.97 14.36
C ALA A 73 -14.12 -3.22 13.95
N THR A 74 -14.80 -4.15 13.27
CA THR A 74 -14.13 -5.28 12.64
C THR A 74 -13.41 -4.80 11.38
N GLY A 75 -12.10 -4.59 11.54
CA GLY A 75 -11.06 -5.05 10.61
C GLY A 75 -10.96 -4.35 9.26
N PHE A 76 -9.93 -3.51 9.14
CA PHE A 76 -9.32 -2.95 7.94
C PHE A 76 -9.57 -3.74 6.63
N GLY A 77 -10.65 -3.39 5.93
CA GLY A 77 -10.76 -3.61 4.50
C GLY A 77 -10.06 -2.47 3.78
N CYS A 78 -9.00 -2.78 3.04
CA CYS A 78 -8.50 -1.89 1.98
C CYS A 78 -9.62 -1.73 0.94
N GLN A 79 -10.49 -0.75 1.14
CA GLN A 79 -11.55 -0.46 0.18
C GLN A 79 -10.93 0.12 -1.08
N LEU A 80 -10.94 -0.70 -2.14
CA LEU A 80 -10.84 -0.26 -3.52
C LEU A 80 -11.80 0.91 -3.75
N LYS A 81 -11.24 2.10 -4.02
CA LYS A 81 -11.94 3.12 -4.82
C LYS A 81 -11.45 2.99 -6.25
N THR A 82 -12.06 2.07 -6.99
CA THR A 82 -12.07 2.16 -8.45
C THR A 82 -12.81 3.44 -8.81
N LYS A 83 -12.09 4.49 -9.23
CA LYS A 83 -12.72 5.55 -10.00
C LYS A 83 -13.03 4.94 -11.37
N ALA A 84 -14.30 4.59 -11.59
CA ALA A 84 -14.82 4.28 -12.90
C ALA A 84 -14.46 5.43 -13.85
N ASN A 85 -13.57 5.16 -14.79
CA ASN A 85 -13.21 6.08 -15.86
C ASN A 85 -14.38 6.13 -16.85
N HIS A 86 -15.40 6.94 -16.57
CA HIS A 86 -16.42 7.27 -17.54
C HIS A 86 -15.87 8.34 -18.48
N LYS A 87 -15.14 7.91 -19.52
CA LYS A 87 -14.89 8.69 -20.74
C LYS A 87 -15.46 7.94 -21.95
N ASN A 88 -16.68 8.30 -22.30
CA ASN A 88 -17.24 8.39 -23.66
C ASN A 88 -18.60 9.07 -23.49
N ARG A 89 -18.84 10.33 -23.87
CA ARG A 89 -18.73 10.96 -25.20
C ARG A 89 -19.48 10.15 -26.26
N GLN A 90 -20.79 10.36 -26.36
CA GLN A 90 -21.46 11.05 -27.47
C GLN A 90 -22.71 11.76 -26.95
#